data_AF-A0AAV2P6W1-F1
#
_entry.id   AF-A0AAV2P6W1-F1
#
_cell.length_a   1.000
_cell.length_b   1.000
_cell.length_c   1.000
_cell.angle_alpha   90.00
_cell.angle_beta   90.00
_cell.angle_gamma   90.00
#
_symmetry.space_group_name_H-M   'P 1'
#
loop_
_entity.id
_entity.type
_entity.pdbx_description
1 polymer ?
#
loop_
_entity_poly.entity_id
_entity_poly.type
_entity_poly.pdbx_seq_one_letter_code
_entity_poly.pdbx_strand_id
1 'polypeptide(L)'
;MNIVAEKISKQKVMEVRSEPHQNSLWMLRVLIIFFKLIGLATFTHRFDMQKKRTLYIFQYSKFGIVYNAVLISLMLASNYILIPLTINLEYENKSNFTEGFDIVQSIFGTVVICTILLFYCVYQKSLVRIMNRLTDIEHEIDCLCSLYNPIRRQRVSCNLIIVCILNTCLLIVLVTTEILVDRSLVSWLSDILPTFHVGWLIMQYFMLVTILQTDFGDVNRALQNLSRVSTPDLRPQTLCQTRRVIVTNSTVHQLLKLRDVHCHLCEISGTVSDFYSLPILFGITFLFLTLVYNGYFFLFFLLSTDDYENFANYVCWFIYVIYPLALFTNRITKILNEVE
;
A
#
# COMPACT_ATOMS: atom_id res chain seq x y z
N MET A 1 -21.33 -7.50 -47.99
CA MET A 1 -19.95 -7.45 -47.47
C MET A 1 -19.72 -6.50 -46.29
N ASN A 2 -20.57 -5.50 -46.03
CA ASN A 2 -20.36 -4.52 -44.93
C ASN A 2 -20.72 -4.99 -43.50
N ILE A 3 -21.68 -5.91 -43.34
CA ILE A 3 -22.14 -6.32 -42.00
C ILE A 3 -21.09 -7.17 -41.25
N VAL A 4 -20.30 -7.95 -41.99
CA VAL A 4 -19.24 -8.80 -41.41
C VAL A 4 -18.04 -7.94 -40.98
N ALA A 5 -17.67 -6.93 -41.76
CA ALA A 5 -16.60 -5.99 -41.41
C ALA A 5 -16.95 -5.14 -40.17
N GLU A 6 -18.22 -4.72 -40.02
CA GLU A 6 -18.69 -3.97 -38.85
C GLU A 6 -18.75 -4.85 -37.59
N LYS A 7 -19.10 -6.13 -37.73
CA LYS A 7 -19.05 -7.08 -36.61
C LYS A 7 -17.62 -7.33 -36.13
N ILE A 8 -16.68 -7.51 -37.07
CA ILE A 8 -15.27 -7.73 -36.75
C ILE A 8 -14.64 -6.49 -36.12
N SER A 9 -14.98 -5.28 -36.59
CA SER A 9 -14.47 -4.04 -35.98
C SER A 9 -15.02 -3.81 -34.57
N LYS A 10 -16.33 -4.04 -34.35
CA LYS A 10 -16.93 -3.95 -33.01
C LYS A 10 -16.37 -5.01 -32.05
N GLN A 11 -16.11 -6.21 -32.55
CA GLN A 11 -15.51 -7.28 -31.74
C GLN A 11 -14.06 -6.95 -31.37
N LYS A 12 -13.24 -6.48 -32.31
CA LYS A 12 -11.87 -6.00 -32.03
C LYS A 12 -11.84 -4.82 -31.06
N VAL A 13 -12.79 -3.88 -31.18
CA VAL A 13 -12.90 -2.74 -30.26
C VAL A 13 -13.36 -3.16 -28.87
N MET A 14 -14.22 -4.19 -28.74
CA MET A 14 -14.59 -4.76 -27.45
C MET A 14 -13.45 -5.58 -26.82
N GLU A 15 -12.67 -6.30 -27.63
CA GLU A 15 -11.50 -7.08 -27.18
C GLU A 15 -10.41 -6.15 -26.60
N VAL A 16 -10.05 -5.09 -27.33
CA VAL A 16 -9.06 -4.10 -26.88
C VAL A 16 -9.53 -3.30 -25.65
N ARG A 17 -10.85 -3.15 -25.44
CA ARG A 17 -11.39 -2.46 -24.24
C ARG A 17 -11.51 -3.38 -23.03
N SER A 18 -11.56 -4.70 -23.22
CA SER A 18 -11.70 -5.69 -22.13
C SER A 18 -10.34 -6.18 -21.61
N GLU A 19 -9.33 -6.32 -22.46
CA GLU A 19 -7.96 -6.69 -22.08
C GLU A 19 -7.32 -5.81 -20.98
N PRO A 20 -7.32 -4.46 -21.05
CA PRO A 20 -6.66 -3.63 -20.04
C PRO A 20 -7.34 -3.74 -18.66
N HIS A 21 -8.66 -3.89 -18.63
CA HIS A 21 -9.41 -4.01 -17.38
C HIS A 21 -9.21 -5.38 -16.72
N GLN A 22 -9.11 -6.44 -17.53
CA GLN A 22 -8.87 -7.81 -17.06
C GLN A 22 -7.45 -7.99 -16.49
N ASN A 23 -6.44 -7.36 -17.10
CA ASN A 23 -5.05 -7.40 -16.61
C ASN A 23 -4.89 -6.66 -15.27
N SER A 24 -5.55 -5.51 -15.08
CA SER A 24 -5.53 -4.77 -13.81
C SER A 24 -6.14 -5.57 -12.65
N LEU A 25 -7.21 -6.32 -12.92
CA LEU A 25 -7.85 -7.18 -11.92
C LEU A 25 -6.98 -8.38 -11.54
N TRP A 26 -6.21 -8.94 -12.48
CA TRP A 26 -5.29 -10.04 -12.19
C TRP A 26 -4.14 -9.60 -11.28
N MET A 27 -3.53 -8.45 -11.56
CA MET A 27 -2.43 -7.92 -10.75
C MET A 27 -2.86 -7.61 -9.31
N LEU A 28 -4.05 -7.04 -9.11
CA LEU A 28 -4.60 -6.79 -7.78
C LEU A 28 -4.83 -8.10 -7.00
N ARG A 29 -5.22 -9.18 -7.68
CA ARG A 29 -5.33 -10.51 -7.05
C ARG A 29 -3.98 -11.05 -6.63
N VAL A 30 -2.95 -10.93 -7.47
CA VAL A 30 -1.59 -11.35 -7.12
C VAL A 30 -1.10 -10.61 -5.88
N LEU A 31 -1.35 -9.30 -5.81
CA LEU A 31 -0.99 -8.47 -4.66
C LEU A 31 -1.74 -8.89 -3.38
N ILE A 32 -3.04 -9.19 -3.46
CA ILE A 32 -3.81 -9.70 -2.31
C ILE A 32 -3.28 -11.05 -1.84
N ILE A 33 -2.94 -11.95 -2.77
CA ILE A 33 -2.35 -13.25 -2.45
C ILE A 33 -0.99 -13.04 -1.75
N PHE A 34 -0.18 -12.12 -2.26
CA PHE A 34 1.11 -11.77 -1.66
C PHE A 34 0.97 -11.25 -0.22
N PHE A 35 0.06 -10.31 0.04
CA PHE A 35 -0.19 -9.84 1.41
C PHE A 35 -0.75 -10.93 2.32
N LYS A 36 -1.51 -11.88 1.78
CA LYS A 36 -2.00 -13.03 2.52
C LYS A 36 -0.85 -13.97 2.93
N LEU A 37 0.13 -14.18 2.06
CA LEU A 37 1.33 -14.98 2.35
C LEU A 37 2.20 -14.35 3.44
N ILE A 38 2.29 -13.02 3.50
CA ILE A 38 3.07 -12.32 4.54
C ILE A 38 2.27 -12.19 5.86
N GLY A 39 0.98 -12.51 5.86
CA GLY A 39 0.12 -12.36 7.04
C GLY A 39 -0.47 -10.95 7.25
N LEU A 40 -0.29 -10.06 6.26
CA LEU A 40 -0.88 -8.70 6.21
C LEU A 40 -2.27 -8.68 5.54
N ALA A 41 -2.85 -9.83 5.21
CA ALA A 41 -4.22 -9.96 4.74
C ALA A 41 -4.86 -11.23 5.32
N THR A 42 -5.35 -11.14 6.56
CA THR A 42 -5.98 -12.28 7.26
C THR A 42 -7.38 -12.62 6.73
N PHE A 43 -7.94 -11.87 5.79
CA PHE A 43 -9.29 -12.06 5.27
C PHE A 43 -9.36 -13.04 4.08
N THR A 44 -10.58 -13.53 3.82
CA THR A 44 -10.92 -14.28 2.60
C THR A 44 -11.74 -13.41 1.67
N HIS A 45 -11.52 -13.51 0.36
CA HIS A 45 -12.40 -12.89 -0.63
C HIS A 45 -13.36 -13.93 -1.18
N ARG A 46 -14.62 -13.57 -1.36
CA ARG A 46 -15.62 -14.37 -2.06
C ARG A 46 -16.11 -13.58 -3.28
N PHE A 47 -16.23 -14.28 -4.40
CA PHE A 47 -16.92 -13.77 -5.57
C PHE A 47 -18.41 -13.95 -5.34
N ASP A 48 -19.15 -12.84 -5.30
CA ASP A 48 -20.60 -12.92 -5.45
C ASP A 48 -20.97 -12.48 -6.87
N MET A 49 -21.63 -13.39 -7.59
CA MET A 49 -22.15 -13.12 -8.93
C MET A 49 -23.64 -12.81 -8.81
N GLN A 50 -23.98 -11.68 -8.22
CA GLN A 50 -25.34 -11.14 -8.31
C GLN A 50 -25.40 -10.08 -9.42
N LYS A 51 -26.29 -10.32 -10.40
CA LYS A 51 -26.71 -9.39 -11.47
C LYS A 51 -25.60 -8.85 -12.40
N LYS A 52 -24.89 -9.74 -13.12
CA LYS A 52 -23.98 -9.42 -14.25
C LYS A 52 -22.69 -8.63 -13.91
N ARG A 53 -22.35 -8.39 -12.64
CA ARG A 53 -21.10 -7.70 -12.26
C ARG A 53 -20.41 -8.43 -11.11
N THR A 54 -19.09 -8.58 -11.17
CA THR A 54 -18.28 -9.24 -10.13
C THR A 54 -18.03 -8.26 -8.98
N LEU A 55 -18.67 -8.49 -7.83
CA LEU A 55 -18.40 -7.76 -6.59
C LEU A 55 -17.41 -8.57 -5.73
N TYR A 56 -16.37 -7.89 -5.23
CA TYR A 56 -15.42 -8.47 -4.27
C TYR A 56 -15.97 -8.29 -2.87
N ILE A 57 -16.39 -9.38 -2.23
CA ILE A 57 -16.84 -9.34 -0.84
C ILE A 57 -15.73 -9.92 0.03
N PHE A 58 -15.19 -9.12 0.94
CA PHE A 58 -14.21 -9.55 1.92
C PHE A 58 -14.91 -10.08 3.16
N GLN A 59 -14.44 -11.22 3.65
CA GLN A 59 -15.03 -11.95 4.76
C GLN A 59 -13.97 -12.30 5.80
N TYR A 60 -14.43 -12.35 7.04
CA TYR A 60 -13.67 -12.85 8.17
C TYR A 60 -13.28 -14.31 7.95
N SER A 61 -12.01 -14.63 8.20
CA SER A 61 -11.47 -15.98 8.05
C SER A 61 -10.76 -16.43 9.32
N LYS A 62 -11.27 -17.50 9.93
CA LYS A 62 -10.61 -18.17 11.06
C LYS A 62 -9.26 -18.77 10.66
N PHE A 63 -9.14 -19.22 9.40
CA PHE A 63 -7.89 -19.78 8.88
C PHE A 63 -6.77 -18.73 8.82
N GLY A 64 -7.09 -17.47 8.49
CA GLY A 64 -6.12 -16.38 8.51
C GLY A 64 -5.52 -16.13 9.90
N ILE A 65 -6.33 -16.25 10.95
CA ILE A 65 -5.86 -16.13 12.34
C ILE A 65 -4.95 -17.31 12.70
N VAL A 66 -5.36 -18.54 12.38
CA VAL A 66 -4.54 -19.73 12.65
C VAL A 66 -3.20 -19.63 11.91
N TYR A 67 -3.21 -19.19 10.65
CA TYR A 67 -2.01 -18.99 9.86
C TYR A 67 -1.05 -17.98 10.50
N ASN A 68 -1.54 -16.80 10.88
CA ASN A 68 -0.72 -15.80 11.56
C ASN A 68 -0.22 -16.28 12.93
N ALA A 69 -1.00 -17.06 13.68
CA ALA A 69 -0.55 -17.67 14.93
C ALA A 69 0.60 -18.68 14.72
N VAL A 70 0.56 -19.45 13.63
CA VAL A 70 1.66 -20.32 13.22
C VAL A 70 2.90 -19.50 12.85
N LEU A 71 2.73 -18.41 12.07
CA LEU A 71 3.84 -17.51 11.73
C LEU A 71 4.49 -16.90 12.98
N ILE A 72 3.70 -16.42 13.95
CA ILE A 72 4.21 -15.91 15.23
C ILE A 72 5.02 -16.98 15.97
N SER A 73 4.49 -18.20 16.05
CA SER A 73 5.16 -19.32 16.72
C SER A 73 6.48 -19.66 16.05
N LEU A 74 6.52 -19.64 14.71
CA LEU A 74 7.72 -19.88 13.92
C LEU A 74 8.77 -18.77 14.14
N MET A 75 8.35 -17.51 14.20
CA MET A 75 9.25 -16.38 14.47
C MET A 75 9.88 -16.48 15.86
N LEU A 76 9.09 -16.82 16.88
CA LEU A 76 9.59 -17.01 18.25
C LEU A 76 10.56 -18.19 18.34
N ALA A 77 10.23 -19.32 17.72
CA ALA A 77 11.09 -20.50 17.68
C ALA A 77 12.41 -20.22 16.94
N SER A 78 12.34 -19.52 15.80
CA SER A 78 13.51 -19.12 15.03
C SER A 78 14.45 -18.26 15.88
N ASN A 79 13.94 -17.23 16.54
CA ASN A 79 14.76 -16.32 17.36
C ASN A 79 15.37 -16.99 18.59
N TYR A 80 14.64 -17.92 19.21
CA TYR A 80 15.17 -18.71 20.32
C TYR A 80 16.42 -19.51 19.94
N ILE A 81 16.48 -20.01 18.69
CA ILE A 81 17.64 -20.73 18.15
C ILE A 81 18.72 -19.75 17.67
N LEU A 82 18.31 -18.63 17.07
CA LEU A 82 19.20 -17.69 16.40
C LEU A 82 20.06 -16.89 17.38
N ILE A 83 19.49 -16.41 18.49
CA ILE A 83 20.19 -15.55 19.45
C ILE A 83 21.45 -16.25 20.03
N PRO A 84 21.38 -17.51 20.51
CA PRO A 84 22.58 -18.24 20.92
C PRO A 84 23.59 -18.43 19.80
N LEU A 85 23.14 -18.60 18.55
CA LEU A 85 24.02 -18.77 17.40
C LEU A 85 24.78 -17.47 17.09
N THR A 86 24.11 -16.31 17.17
CA THR A 86 24.74 -14.98 17.03
C THR A 86 25.82 -14.74 18.07
N ILE A 87 25.57 -15.09 19.33
CA ILE A 87 26.53 -14.92 20.43
C ILE A 87 27.80 -15.75 20.17
N ASN A 88 27.65 -16.97 19.65
CA ASN A 88 28.75 -17.89 19.39
C ASN A 88 29.47 -17.64 18.06
N LEU A 89 28.92 -16.82 17.16
CA LEU A 89 29.57 -16.45 15.90
C LEU A 89 30.70 -15.43 16.17
N GLU A 90 31.88 -15.71 15.65
CA GLU A 90 32.98 -14.74 15.56
C GLU A 90 32.95 -14.10 14.16
N TYR A 91 33.00 -12.77 14.11
CA TYR A 91 33.09 -12.00 12.87
C TYR A 91 34.05 -10.82 13.05
N GLU A 92 34.60 -10.33 11.94
CA GLU A 92 35.78 -9.47 11.89
C GLU A 92 35.64 -8.13 12.66
N ASN A 93 34.40 -7.63 12.80
CA ASN A 93 34.06 -6.39 13.50
C ASN A 93 33.33 -6.61 14.84
N LYS A 94 33.45 -7.80 15.43
CA LYS A 94 32.76 -8.13 16.70
C LYS A 94 33.29 -7.27 17.84
N SER A 95 32.39 -6.52 18.47
CA SER A 95 32.64 -5.78 19.70
C SER A 95 31.45 -5.97 20.65
N ASN A 96 31.65 -5.71 21.94
CA ASN A 96 30.55 -5.76 22.92
C ASN A 96 29.37 -4.84 22.53
N PHE A 97 29.65 -3.75 21.80
CA PHE A 97 28.63 -2.84 21.30
C PHE A 97 27.84 -3.44 20.13
N THR A 98 28.52 -3.99 19.12
CA THR A 98 27.86 -4.58 17.95
C THR A 98 27.07 -5.83 18.33
N GLU A 99 27.63 -6.69 19.19
CA GLU A 99 26.93 -7.88 19.70
C GLU A 99 25.66 -7.50 20.48
N GLY A 100 25.76 -6.51 21.38
CA GLY A 100 24.60 -6.00 22.11
C GLY A 100 23.54 -5.43 21.19
N PHE A 101 23.96 -4.70 20.14
CA PHE A 101 23.05 -4.15 19.15
C PHE A 101 22.34 -5.24 18.34
N ASP A 102 23.08 -6.25 17.84
CA ASP A 102 22.53 -7.36 17.05
C ASP A 102 21.43 -8.11 17.84
N ILE A 103 21.68 -8.36 19.13
CA ILE A 103 20.70 -9.00 20.02
C ILE A 103 19.47 -8.12 20.22
N VAL A 104 19.66 -6.83 20.52
CA VAL A 104 18.56 -5.88 20.74
C VAL A 104 17.73 -5.71 19.46
N GLN A 105 18.37 -5.57 18.30
CA GLN A 105 17.71 -5.44 17.01
C GLN A 105 16.90 -6.70 16.66
N SER A 106 17.47 -7.88 16.88
CA SER A 106 16.82 -9.16 16.63
C SER A 106 15.58 -9.36 17.52
N ILE A 107 15.70 -9.11 18.84
CA ILE A 107 14.58 -9.17 19.77
C ILE A 107 13.50 -8.16 19.38
N PHE A 108 13.90 -6.91 19.12
CA PHE A 108 12.95 -5.85 18.79
C PHE A 108 12.25 -6.11 17.46
N GLY A 109 12.96 -6.55 16.41
CA GLY A 109 12.38 -6.94 15.13
C GLY A 109 11.36 -8.05 15.28
N THR A 110 11.64 -9.04 16.12
CA THR A 110 10.71 -10.12 16.45
C THR A 110 9.47 -9.62 17.16
N VAL A 111 9.63 -8.77 18.16
CA VAL A 111 8.51 -8.13 18.88
C VAL A 111 7.64 -7.33 17.91
N VAL A 112 8.24 -6.59 16.98
CA VAL A 112 7.54 -5.79 15.98
C VAL A 112 6.74 -6.67 15.03
N ILE A 113 7.36 -7.71 14.43
CA ILE A 113 6.64 -8.67 13.57
C ILE A 113 5.47 -9.31 14.34
N CYS A 114 5.73 -9.83 15.55
CA CYS A 114 4.70 -10.49 16.33
C CYS A 114 3.55 -9.54 16.67
N THR A 115 3.87 -8.30 17.03
CA THR A 115 2.88 -7.25 17.29
C THR A 115 2.03 -6.96 16.05
N ILE A 116 2.66 -6.81 14.88
CA ILE A 116 1.95 -6.59 13.61
C ILE A 116 1.02 -7.79 13.31
N LEU A 117 1.53 -9.01 13.34
CA LEU A 117 0.74 -10.21 13.03
C LEU A 117 -0.43 -10.40 14.01
N LEU A 118 -0.21 -10.16 15.31
CA LEU A 118 -1.27 -10.18 16.34
C LEU A 118 -2.30 -9.08 16.09
N PHE A 119 -1.86 -7.87 15.75
CA PHE A 119 -2.74 -6.76 15.43
C PHE A 119 -3.67 -7.11 14.26
N TYR A 120 -3.15 -7.72 13.20
CA TYR A 120 -3.95 -8.19 12.06
C TYR A 120 -4.89 -9.35 12.38
N CYS A 121 -4.63 -10.11 13.45
CA CYS A 121 -5.56 -11.11 13.97
C CYS A 121 -6.71 -10.45 14.75
N VAL A 122 -6.38 -9.57 15.70
CA VAL A 122 -7.35 -8.92 16.59
C VAL A 122 -8.26 -7.97 15.81
N TYR A 123 -7.69 -7.16 14.93
CA TYR A 123 -8.39 -6.13 14.18
C TYR A 123 -8.82 -6.58 12.77
N GLN A 124 -8.79 -7.88 12.48
CA GLN A 124 -9.23 -8.44 11.20
C GLN A 124 -10.62 -7.95 10.77
N LYS A 125 -11.58 -7.86 11.71
CA LYS A 125 -12.93 -7.37 11.42
C LYS A 125 -12.93 -5.91 10.97
N SER A 126 -12.04 -5.08 11.51
CA SER A 126 -11.86 -3.69 11.10
C SER A 126 -11.31 -3.62 9.67
N LEU A 127 -10.25 -4.40 9.38
CA LEU A 127 -9.65 -4.48 8.04
C LEU A 127 -10.67 -4.92 6.98
N VAL A 128 -11.49 -5.94 7.27
CA VAL A 128 -12.57 -6.38 6.38
C VAL A 128 -13.60 -5.28 6.14
N ARG A 129 -13.97 -4.54 7.20
CA ARG A 129 -14.91 -3.42 7.09
C ARG A 129 -14.35 -2.31 6.20
N ILE A 130 -13.07 -1.94 6.37
CA ILE A 130 -12.38 -0.95 5.53
C ILE A 130 -12.47 -1.37 4.06
N MET A 131 -12.06 -2.61 3.75
CA MET A 131 -12.02 -3.10 2.37
C MET A 131 -13.40 -3.18 1.71
N ASN A 132 -14.42 -3.65 2.44
CA ASN A 132 -15.79 -3.71 1.92
C ASN A 132 -16.36 -2.32 1.66
N ARG A 133 -16.23 -1.40 2.63
CA ARG A 133 -16.70 -0.02 2.47
C ARG A 133 -15.98 0.70 1.32
N LEU A 134 -14.68 0.47 1.14
CA LEU A 134 -13.92 1.02 0.04
C LEU A 134 -14.44 0.50 -1.32
N THR A 135 -14.76 -0.79 -1.40
CA THR A 135 -15.33 -1.41 -2.60
C THR A 135 -16.73 -0.86 -2.91
N ASP A 136 -17.54 -0.63 -1.88
CA ASP A 136 -18.88 -0.05 -2.02
C ASP A 136 -18.81 1.41 -2.53
N ILE A 137 -17.90 2.22 -1.98
CA ILE A 137 -17.66 3.59 -2.46
C ILE A 137 -17.13 3.59 -3.89
N GLU A 138 -16.17 2.72 -4.21
CA GLU A 138 -15.67 2.56 -5.57
C GLU A 138 -16.81 2.28 -6.55
N HIS A 139 -17.78 1.46 -6.15
CA HIS A 139 -18.96 1.18 -6.94
C HIS A 139 -19.91 2.37 -7.09
N GLU A 140 -20.13 3.13 -6.00
CA GLU A 140 -20.97 4.33 -6.02
C GLU A 140 -20.37 5.44 -6.88
N ILE A 141 -19.04 5.65 -6.77
CA ILE A 141 -18.28 6.57 -7.62
C ILE A 141 -18.36 6.11 -9.07
N ASP A 142 -18.14 4.83 -9.38
CA ASP A 142 -18.27 4.30 -10.75
C ASP A 142 -19.67 4.54 -11.34
N CYS A 143 -20.73 4.48 -10.52
CA CYS A 143 -22.10 4.72 -10.96
C CYS A 143 -22.35 6.21 -11.23
N LEU A 144 -21.94 7.09 -10.31
CA LEU A 144 -22.09 8.54 -10.39
C LEU A 144 -21.21 9.16 -11.49
N CYS A 145 -20.01 8.61 -11.63
CA CYS A 145 -18.95 9.06 -12.52
C CYS A 145 -18.78 8.11 -13.71
N SER A 146 -19.81 7.38 -14.13
CA SER A 146 -19.75 6.47 -15.30
C SER A 146 -19.35 7.16 -16.62
N LEU A 147 -19.38 8.50 -16.67
CA LEU A 147 -18.82 9.33 -17.75
C LEU A 147 -17.37 9.78 -17.54
N TYR A 148 -16.81 9.57 -16.35
CA TYR A 148 -15.51 10.07 -15.92
C TYR A 148 -14.41 9.02 -16.04
N ASN A 149 -13.22 9.50 -16.39
CA ASN A 149 -12.28 8.84 -17.28
C ASN A 149 -11.65 7.55 -16.69
N PRO A 150 -12.01 6.32 -17.13
CA PRO A 150 -11.46 5.06 -16.60
C PRO A 150 -9.93 4.95 -16.77
N ILE A 151 -9.39 5.74 -17.69
CA ILE A 151 -7.96 5.88 -17.97
C ILE A 151 -7.18 6.40 -16.75
N ARG A 152 -7.77 7.28 -15.92
CA ARG A 152 -7.09 7.83 -14.73
C ARG A 152 -6.93 6.77 -13.65
N ARG A 153 -8.01 6.05 -13.33
CA ARG A 153 -8.03 4.97 -12.33
C ARG A 153 -7.07 3.84 -12.71
N GLN A 154 -7.02 3.50 -14.00
CA GLN A 154 -6.04 2.57 -14.55
C GLN A 154 -4.60 3.08 -14.40
N ARG A 155 -4.35 4.37 -14.66
CA ARG A 155 -3.01 4.97 -14.47
C ARG A 155 -2.55 4.93 -13.01
N VAL A 156 -3.43 5.24 -12.06
CA VAL A 156 -3.12 5.14 -10.62
C VAL A 156 -2.80 3.71 -10.25
N SER A 157 -3.62 2.75 -10.68
CA SER A 157 -3.39 1.33 -10.42
C SER A 157 -2.06 0.85 -11.02
N CYS A 158 -1.74 1.26 -12.25
CA CYS A 158 -0.46 0.97 -12.90
C CYS A 158 0.72 1.56 -12.14
N ASN A 159 0.62 2.82 -11.70
CA ASN A 159 1.66 3.46 -10.89
C ASN A 159 1.89 2.71 -9.57
N LEU A 160 0.83 2.30 -8.88
CA LEU A 160 0.95 1.51 -7.64
C LEU A 160 1.66 0.17 -7.88
N ILE A 161 1.34 -0.49 -9.00
CA ILE A 161 2.00 -1.74 -9.41
C ILE A 161 3.49 -1.51 -9.66
N ILE A 162 3.85 -0.47 -10.43
CA ILE A 162 5.25 -0.12 -10.71
C ILE A 162 6.02 0.11 -9.40
N VAL A 163 5.42 0.86 -8.47
CA VAL A 163 6.04 1.12 -7.15
C VAL A 163 6.24 -0.19 -6.37
N CYS A 164 5.29 -1.12 -6.39
CA CYS A 164 5.46 -2.43 -5.76
C CYS A 164 6.56 -3.27 -6.42
N ILE A 165 6.62 -3.27 -7.76
CA ILE A 165 7.68 -3.97 -8.51
C ILE A 165 9.05 -3.41 -8.14
N LEU A 166 9.19 -2.08 -8.11
CA LEU A 166 10.43 -1.41 -7.70
C LEU A 166 10.83 -1.79 -6.27
N ASN A 167 9.89 -1.80 -5.32
CA ASN A 167 10.15 -2.24 -3.95
C ASN A 167 10.68 -3.68 -3.89
N THR A 168 10.06 -4.59 -4.66
CA THR A 168 10.53 -5.99 -4.77
C THR A 168 11.90 -6.08 -5.44
N CYS A 169 12.18 -5.27 -6.47
CA CYS A 169 13.48 -5.23 -7.10
C CYS A 169 14.57 -4.76 -6.12
N LEU A 170 14.29 -3.73 -5.31
CA LEU A 170 15.22 -3.26 -4.28
C LEU A 170 15.50 -4.36 -3.24
N LEU A 171 14.48 -5.12 -2.83
CA LEU A 171 14.67 -6.28 -1.95
C LEU A 171 15.56 -7.33 -2.60
N ILE A 172 15.35 -7.67 -3.87
CA ILE A 172 16.17 -8.66 -4.58
C ILE A 172 17.63 -8.19 -4.65
N VAL A 173 17.85 -6.91 -4.95
CA VAL A 173 19.19 -6.31 -4.95
C VAL A 173 19.83 -6.43 -3.57
N LEU A 174 19.12 -6.05 -2.50
CA LEU A 174 19.61 -6.16 -1.13
C LEU A 174 19.97 -7.60 -0.74
N VAL A 175 19.11 -8.55 -1.07
CA VAL A 175 19.36 -9.97 -0.81
C VAL A 175 20.58 -10.45 -1.59
N THR A 176 20.74 -10.00 -2.85
CA THR A 176 21.89 -10.37 -3.68
C THR A 176 23.19 -9.81 -3.11
N THR A 177 23.20 -8.56 -2.64
CA THR A 177 24.39 -7.96 -2.03
C THR A 177 24.76 -8.64 -0.71
N GLU A 178 23.77 -9.05 0.09
CA GLU A 178 24.00 -9.83 1.32
C GLU A 178 24.61 -11.21 1.04
N ILE A 179 24.21 -11.89 -0.05
CA ILE A 179 24.84 -13.15 -0.48
C ILE A 179 26.30 -12.91 -0.86
N LEU A 180 26.59 -11.83 -1.60
CA LEU A 180 27.93 -11.54 -2.12
C LEU A 180 28.95 -11.25 -1.01
N VAL A 181 28.50 -10.59 0.07
CA VAL A 181 29.32 -10.24 1.24
C VAL A 181 29.46 -11.43 2.22
N ASP A 182 28.95 -12.62 1.87
CA ASP A 182 28.97 -13.85 2.67
C ASP A 182 28.47 -13.66 4.11
N ARG A 183 27.42 -12.84 4.27
CA ARG A 183 26.80 -12.64 5.58
C ARG A 183 26.03 -13.90 5.99
N SER A 184 26.24 -14.29 7.24
CA SER A 184 25.63 -15.50 7.81
C SER A 184 24.10 -15.51 7.66
N LEU A 185 23.55 -16.71 7.55
CA LEU A 185 22.09 -16.97 7.47
C LEU A 185 21.32 -16.42 8.69
N VAL A 186 22.05 -16.10 9.77
CA VAL A 186 21.56 -15.42 10.96
C VAL A 186 21.15 -13.98 10.66
N SER A 187 21.99 -13.20 9.99
CA SER A 187 21.72 -11.81 9.56
C SER A 187 20.40 -11.69 8.78
N TRP A 188 20.09 -12.71 7.97
CA TRP A 188 18.90 -12.71 7.14
C TRP A 188 17.60 -12.78 7.95
N LEU A 189 17.58 -13.63 8.97
CA LEU A 189 16.40 -13.85 9.79
C LEU A 189 16.24 -12.77 10.86
N SER A 190 17.34 -12.19 11.36
CA SER A 190 17.31 -11.10 12.34
C SER A 190 16.99 -9.74 11.72
N ASP A 191 17.48 -9.45 10.52
CA ASP A 191 17.49 -8.08 10.00
C ASP A 191 16.68 -7.91 8.72
N ILE A 192 16.92 -8.75 7.71
CA ILE A 192 16.22 -8.64 6.42
C ILE A 192 14.73 -8.94 6.61
N LEU A 193 14.39 -9.99 7.37
CA LEU A 193 13.02 -10.45 7.52
C LEU A 193 12.11 -9.43 8.26
N PRO A 194 12.49 -8.84 9.40
CA PRO A 194 11.69 -7.78 10.02
C PRO A 194 11.62 -6.51 9.18
N THR A 195 12.73 -6.10 8.56
CA THR A 195 12.76 -4.93 7.67
C THR A 195 11.85 -5.13 6.47
N PHE A 196 11.86 -6.32 5.87
CA PHE A 196 10.92 -6.73 4.83
C PHE A 196 9.47 -6.62 5.29
N HIS A 197 9.14 -7.20 6.45
CA HIS A 197 7.77 -7.24 6.91
C HIS A 197 7.22 -5.85 7.21
N VAL A 198 8.02 -4.98 7.84
CA VAL A 198 7.69 -3.58 8.11
C VAL A 198 7.61 -2.75 6.83
N GLY A 199 8.56 -2.94 5.90
CA GLY A 199 8.54 -2.27 4.60
C GLY A 199 7.25 -2.56 3.83
N TRP A 200 6.80 -3.81 3.82
CA TRP A 200 5.54 -4.18 3.17
C TRP A 200 4.29 -3.69 3.91
N LEU A 201 4.34 -3.54 5.23
CA LEU A 201 3.27 -2.89 5.99
C LEU A 201 3.11 -1.41 5.54
N ILE A 202 4.22 -0.67 5.46
CA ILE A 202 4.23 0.73 5.01
C ILE A 202 3.73 0.83 3.56
N MET A 203 4.19 -0.08 2.68
CA MET A 203 3.71 -0.15 1.30
C MET A 203 2.21 -0.42 1.20
N GLN A 204 1.67 -1.32 2.04
CA GLN A 204 0.23 -1.59 2.09
C GLN A 204 -0.55 -0.34 2.48
N TYR A 205 -0.08 0.40 3.48
CA TYR A 205 -0.73 1.63 3.89
C TYR A 205 -0.65 2.73 2.82
N PHE A 206 0.53 2.93 2.22
CA PHE A 206 0.75 3.83 1.09
C PHE A 206 -0.25 3.57 -0.05
N MET A 207 -0.51 2.30 -0.37
CA MET A 207 -1.48 1.93 -1.41
C MET A 207 -2.91 2.32 -1.03
N LEU A 208 -3.36 1.99 0.18
CA LEU A 208 -4.70 2.36 0.65
C LEU A 208 -4.90 3.87 0.66
N VAL A 209 -3.92 4.61 1.16
CA VAL A 209 -3.92 6.08 1.19
C VAL A 209 -3.98 6.66 -0.23
N THR A 210 -3.24 6.08 -1.18
CA THR A 210 -3.25 6.54 -2.57
C THR A 210 -4.59 6.27 -3.26
N ILE A 211 -5.25 5.15 -2.95
CA ILE A 211 -6.60 4.84 -3.46
C ILE A 211 -7.60 5.86 -2.90
N LEU A 212 -7.62 6.07 -1.57
CA LEU A 212 -8.49 7.04 -0.93
C LEU A 212 -8.30 8.46 -1.50
N GLN A 213 -7.05 8.90 -1.68
CA GLN A 213 -6.75 10.20 -2.29
C GLN A 213 -7.28 10.30 -3.73
N THR A 214 -7.22 9.21 -4.48
CA THR A 214 -7.76 9.16 -5.84
C THR A 214 -9.27 9.31 -5.83
N ASP A 215 -9.96 8.60 -4.92
CA ASP A 215 -11.41 8.68 -4.75
C ASP A 215 -11.85 10.10 -4.32
N PHE A 216 -11.17 10.72 -3.36
CA PHE A 216 -11.39 12.14 -3.01
C PHE A 216 -11.19 13.06 -4.21
N GLY A 217 -10.13 12.83 -5.00
CA GLY A 217 -9.85 13.61 -6.19
C GLY A 217 -10.84 13.41 -7.34
N ASP A 218 -11.58 12.30 -7.36
CA ASP A 218 -12.67 12.05 -8.32
C ASP A 218 -13.97 12.72 -7.86
N VAL A 219 -14.29 12.63 -6.55
CA VAL A 219 -15.42 13.32 -5.92
C VAL A 219 -15.29 14.85 -6.08
N ASN A 220 -14.14 15.42 -5.75
CA ASN A 220 -13.89 16.86 -5.87
C ASN A 220 -14.08 17.35 -7.32
N ARG A 221 -13.69 16.52 -8.29
CA ARG A 221 -13.83 16.87 -9.69
C ARG A 221 -15.25 16.75 -10.18
N ALA A 222 -16.00 15.73 -9.74
CA ALA A 222 -17.43 15.64 -10.00
C ALA A 222 -18.16 16.89 -9.47
N LEU A 223 -17.76 17.40 -8.30
CA LEU A 223 -18.30 18.63 -7.73
C LEU A 223 -17.99 19.86 -8.59
N GLN A 224 -16.74 20.01 -9.05
CA GLN A 224 -16.33 21.10 -9.95
C GLN A 224 -17.06 21.05 -11.30
N ASN A 225 -17.32 19.86 -11.84
CA ASN A 225 -18.08 19.74 -13.08
C ASN A 225 -19.55 20.12 -12.88
N LEU A 226 -20.14 19.75 -11.74
CA LEU A 226 -21.50 20.12 -11.39
C LEU A 226 -21.62 21.66 -11.24
N SER A 227 -20.63 22.30 -10.61
CA SER A 227 -20.60 23.77 -10.48
C SER A 227 -20.42 24.49 -11.82
N ARG A 228 -19.57 23.96 -12.72
CA ARG A 228 -19.40 24.51 -14.07
C ARG A 228 -20.64 24.38 -14.95
N VAL A 229 -21.38 23.28 -14.87
CA VAL A 229 -22.64 23.12 -15.63
C VAL A 229 -23.72 24.10 -15.15
N SER A 230 -23.69 24.51 -13.87
CA SER A 230 -24.58 25.55 -13.34
C SER A 230 -24.20 26.99 -13.70
N THR A 231 -23.00 27.23 -14.22
CA THR A 231 -22.57 28.52 -14.79
C THR A 231 -22.42 28.35 -16.30
N PRO A 232 -23.46 28.61 -17.12
CA PRO A 232 -23.26 28.63 -18.56
C PRO A 232 -22.18 29.66 -18.88
N ASP A 233 -21.23 29.31 -19.76
CA ASP A 233 -20.21 30.20 -20.29
C ASP A 233 -20.87 31.50 -20.79
N LEU A 234 -20.91 32.49 -19.90
CA LEU A 234 -21.38 33.83 -20.22
C LEU A 234 -20.26 34.48 -21.01
N ARG A 235 -20.39 34.43 -22.34
CA ARG A 235 -20.10 35.62 -23.14
C ARG A 235 -20.66 36.84 -22.39
N PRO A 236 -19.92 37.95 -22.27
CA PRO A 236 -20.40 39.12 -21.56
C PRO A 236 -21.45 39.81 -22.42
N GLN A 237 -22.70 39.33 -22.37
CA GLN A 237 -23.86 40.08 -22.81
C GLN A 237 -24.58 40.55 -21.56
N THR A 238 -24.16 41.75 -21.16
CA THR A 238 -24.99 42.88 -20.73
C THR A 238 -26.41 42.60 -20.26
N LEU A 239 -26.71 43.22 -19.11
CA LEU A 239 -28.02 43.61 -18.56
C LEU A 239 -28.61 42.68 -17.49
N CYS A 240 -28.44 43.14 -16.25
CA CYS A 240 -29.44 43.16 -15.17
C CYS A 240 -30.62 42.18 -15.33
N GLN A 241 -30.34 40.90 -15.16
CA GLN A 241 -31.37 39.93 -14.79
C GLN A 241 -30.91 39.25 -13.52
N THR A 242 -31.67 39.48 -12.45
CA THR A 242 -31.66 38.72 -11.20
C THR A 242 -31.97 37.26 -11.51
N ARG A 243 -30.96 36.54 -12.03
CA ARG A 243 -31.11 35.18 -12.55
C ARG A 243 -31.03 34.23 -11.37
N ARG A 244 -32.21 33.87 -10.83
CA ARG A 244 -32.33 32.68 -9.97
C ARG A 244 -31.68 31.52 -10.72
N VAL A 245 -30.60 30.98 -10.16
CA VAL A 245 -30.02 29.71 -10.59
C VAL A 245 -31.11 28.68 -10.41
N ILE A 246 -31.72 28.22 -11.50
CA ILE A 246 -32.69 27.13 -11.47
C ILE A 246 -31.87 25.87 -11.23
N VAL A 247 -31.62 25.57 -9.96
CA VAL A 247 -31.05 24.29 -9.55
C VAL A 247 -32.14 23.25 -9.76
N THR A 248 -32.01 22.45 -10.82
CA THR A 248 -32.94 21.34 -11.09
C THR A 248 -32.91 20.34 -9.93
N ASN A 249 -34.04 19.73 -9.58
CA ASN A 249 -34.09 18.72 -8.50
C ASN A 249 -33.07 17.57 -8.70
N SER A 250 -32.69 17.29 -9.95
CA SER A 250 -31.65 16.30 -10.29
C SER A 250 -30.24 16.73 -9.87
N THR A 251 -29.88 18.02 -10.01
CA THR A 251 -28.55 18.51 -9.61
C THR A 251 -28.44 18.61 -8.09
N VAL A 252 -29.53 18.97 -7.39
CA VAL A 252 -29.59 18.88 -5.91
C VAL A 252 -29.39 17.43 -5.46
N HIS A 253 -30.07 16.47 -6.10
CA HIS A 253 -29.95 15.06 -5.74
C HIS A 253 -28.54 14.50 -6.00
N GLN A 254 -27.90 14.91 -7.09
CA GLN A 254 -26.50 14.56 -7.38
C GLN A 254 -25.52 15.17 -6.36
N LEU A 255 -25.73 16.43 -5.96
CA LEU A 255 -24.90 17.09 -4.96
C LEU A 255 -25.04 16.43 -3.58
N LEU A 256 -26.26 16.04 -3.19
CA LEU A 256 -26.51 15.30 -1.95
C LEU A 256 -25.81 13.94 -1.94
N LYS A 257 -25.85 13.18 -3.06
CA LYS A 257 -25.11 11.92 -3.19
C LYS A 257 -23.61 12.13 -3.12
N LEU A 258 -23.09 13.15 -3.79
CA LEU A 258 -21.66 13.43 -3.79
C LEU A 258 -21.15 13.84 -2.40
N ARG A 259 -21.96 14.60 -1.65
CA ARG A 259 -21.70 14.91 -0.24
C ARG A 259 -21.69 13.64 0.61
N ASP A 260 -22.65 12.74 0.41
CA ASP A 260 -22.71 11.47 1.16
C ASP A 260 -21.46 10.63 0.91
N VAL A 261 -21.07 10.45 -0.36
CA VAL A 261 -19.82 9.76 -0.74
C VAL A 261 -18.59 10.43 -0.09
N HIS A 262 -18.52 11.75 -0.07
CA HIS A 262 -17.43 12.48 0.59
C HIS A 262 -17.40 12.21 2.10
N CYS A 263 -18.55 12.23 2.78
CA CYS A 263 -18.66 11.90 4.20
C CYS A 263 -18.21 10.46 4.49
N HIS A 264 -18.65 9.49 3.67
CA HIS A 264 -18.22 8.09 3.80
C HIS A 264 -16.71 7.94 3.57
N LEU A 265 -16.12 8.65 2.60
CA LEU A 265 -14.68 8.67 2.38
C LEU A 265 -13.92 9.22 3.58
N CYS A 266 -14.41 10.29 4.22
CA CYS A 266 -13.83 10.83 5.45
C CYS A 266 -13.88 9.82 6.61
N GLU A 267 -15.00 9.13 6.80
CA GLU A 267 -15.14 8.09 7.84
C GLU A 267 -14.17 6.93 7.59
N ILE A 268 -14.04 6.47 6.33
CA ILE A 268 -13.10 5.41 5.97
C ILE A 268 -11.67 5.89 6.19
N SER A 269 -11.31 7.09 5.74
CA SER A 269 -9.97 7.66 5.93
C SER A 269 -9.56 7.67 7.40
N GLY A 270 -10.46 8.11 8.30
CA GLY A 270 -10.27 8.03 9.74
C GLY A 270 -10.07 6.60 10.22
N THR A 271 -10.94 5.68 9.79
CA THR A 271 -10.83 4.24 10.16
C THR A 271 -9.52 3.60 9.68
N VAL A 272 -9.02 3.98 8.49
CA VAL A 272 -7.73 3.49 7.97
C VAL A 272 -6.58 4.07 8.79
N SER A 273 -6.60 5.37 9.07
CA SER A 273 -5.60 6.01 9.93
C SER A 273 -5.53 5.36 11.31
N ASP A 274 -6.68 5.14 11.95
CA ASP A 274 -6.77 4.48 13.26
C ASP A 274 -6.21 3.07 13.22
N PHE A 275 -6.52 2.29 12.18
CA PHE A 275 -6.02 0.92 12.02
C PHE A 275 -4.49 0.88 11.84
N TYR A 276 -3.91 1.75 11.02
CA TYR A 276 -2.48 1.70 10.69
C TYR A 276 -1.59 2.46 11.66
N SER A 277 -2.13 3.38 12.47
CA SER A 277 -1.38 4.25 13.39
C SER A 277 -0.39 3.50 14.29
N LEU A 278 -0.86 2.51 15.05
CA LEU A 278 -0.05 1.77 16.01
C LEU A 278 0.97 0.82 15.34
N PRO A 279 0.59 -0.04 14.37
CA PRO A 279 1.57 -0.88 13.66
C PRO A 279 2.68 -0.08 12.98
N ILE A 280 2.35 1.08 12.41
CA ILE A 280 3.33 1.92 11.72
C ILE A 280 4.23 2.64 12.70
N LEU A 281 3.72 3.05 13.88
CA LEU A 281 4.58 3.63 14.91
C LEU A 281 5.69 2.66 15.30
N PHE A 282 5.34 1.40 15.63
CA PHE A 282 6.32 0.37 15.94
C PHE A 282 7.25 0.09 14.76
N GLY A 283 6.71 0.03 13.54
CA GLY A 283 7.49 -0.16 12.32
C GLY A 283 8.51 0.95 12.07
N ILE A 284 8.12 2.22 12.18
CA ILE A 284 9.01 3.37 12.00
C ILE A 284 10.09 3.40 13.08
N THR A 285 9.75 3.11 14.33
CA THR A 285 10.74 3.01 15.41
C THR A 285 11.78 1.92 15.10
N PHE A 286 11.35 0.77 14.58
CA PHE A 286 12.26 -0.28 14.15
C PHE A 286 13.17 0.16 13.00
N LEU A 287 12.60 0.70 11.92
CA LEU A 287 13.39 1.17 10.77
C LEU A 287 14.37 2.28 11.15
N PHE A 288 14.01 3.14 12.11
CA PHE A 288 14.91 4.16 12.63
C PHE A 288 16.13 3.53 13.33
N LEU A 289 15.92 2.54 14.20
CA LEU A 289 17.02 1.82 14.84
C LEU A 289 17.89 1.09 13.82
N THR A 290 17.28 0.44 12.83
CA THR A 290 18.01 -0.19 11.70
C THR A 290 18.83 0.83 10.91
N LEU A 291 18.31 2.04 10.66
CA LEU A 291 19.07 3.11 9.99
C LEU A 291 20.25 3.60 10.83
N VAL A 292 20.10 3.74 12.14
CA VAL A 292 21.19 4.14 13.04
C VAL A 292 22.32 3.11 13.01
N TYR A 293 21.96 1.82 13.06
CA TYR A 293 22.93 0.73 12.98
C TYR A 293 23.67 0.69 11.65
N ASN A 294 22.92 0.68 10.55
CA ASN A 294 23.51 0.69 9.21
C ASN A 294 24.30 1.97 8.95
N GLY A 295 23.94 3.10 9.57
CA GLY A 295 24.67 4.36 9.52
C GLY A 295 26.03 4.30 10.22
N TYR A 296 26.12 3.61 11.36
CA TYR A 296 27.39 3.37 12.03
C TYR A 296 28.36 2.62 11.12
N PHE A 297 27.91 1.51 10.52
CA PHE A 297 28.76 0.73 9.61
C PHE A 297 29.03 1.43 8.28
N PHE A 298 28.05 2.16 7.73
CA PHE A 298 28.27 2.96 6.54
C PHE A 298 29.37 3.99 6.74
N LEU A 299 29.38 4.70 7.88
CA LEU A 299 30.45 5.65 8.20
C LEU A 299 31.79 4.94 8.42
N PHE A 300 31.79 3.77 9.05
CA PHE A 300 33.00 2.96 9.22
C PHE A 300 33.61 2.55 7.86
N PHE A 301 32.81 1.99 6.95
CA PHE A 301 33.27 1.58 5.63
C PHE A 301 33.53 2.75 4.68
N LEU A 302 32.90 3.91 4.90
CA LEU A 302 33.24 5.13 4.15
C LEU A 302 34.65 5.65 4.50
N LEU A 303 35.10 5.44 5.74
CA LEU A 303 36.43 5.84 6.21
C LEU A 303 37.51 4.79 5.87
N SER A 304 37.13 3.54 5.70
CA SER A 304 38.00 2.44 5.28
C SER A 304 38.12 2.38 3.75
N THR A 305 39.32 2.54 3.19
CA THR A 305 39.53 2.65 1.73
C THR A 305 39.49 1.32 0.96
N ASP A 306 39.46 0.18 1.64
CA ASP A 306 39.78 -1.11 1.02
C ASP A 306 38.57 -2.07 0.89
N ASP A 307 37.35 -1.67 1.28
CA ASP A 307 36.20 -2.57 1.34
C ASP A 307 34.95 -2.03 0.63
N TYR A 308 35.03 -2.01 -0.70
CA TYR A 308 33.97 -1.51 -1.59
C TYR A 308 32.70 -2.37 -1.58
N GLU A 309 32.83 -3.67 -1.33
CA GLU A 309 31.69 -4.61 -1.34
C GLU A 309 30.79 -4.37 -0.13
N ASN A 310 31.37 -4.28 1.07
CA ASN A 310 30.62 -3.91 2.27
C ASN A 310 30.02 -2.51 2.14
N PHE A 311 30.78 -1.53 1.64
CA PHE A 311 30.25 -0.18 1.42
C PHE A 311 29.01 -0.19 0.50
N ALA A 312 29.07 -0.88 -0.64
CA ALA A 312 27.94 -1.01 -1.56
C ALA A 312 26.73 -1.68 -0.90
N ASN A 313 26.95 -2.72 -0.08
CA ASN A 313 25.87 -3.40 0.65
C ASN A 313 25.14 -2.45 1.61
N TYR A 314 25.86 -1.63 2.39
CA TYR A 314 25.22 -0.66 3.29
C TYR A 314 24.48 0.45 2.53
N VAL A 315 24.99 0.88 1.36
CA VAL A 315 24.24 1.79 0.47
C VAL A 315 22.92 1.17 0.03
N CYS A 316 22.93 -0.11 -0.36
CA CYS A 316 21.71 -0.84 -0.70
C CYS A 316 20.72 -0.92 0.49
N TRP A 317 21.21 -1.16 1.71
CA TRP A 317 20.40 -1.10 2.93
C TRP A 317 19.72 0.26 3.11
N PHE A 318 20.48 1.35 2.97
CA PHE A 318 19.93 2.71 3.06
C PHE A 318 18.84 2.96 2.03
N ILE A 319 19.10 2.62 0.76
CA ILE A 319 18.11 2.80 -0.32
C ILE A 319 16.84 1.99 -0.01
N TYR A 320 16.98 0.74 0.40
CA TYR A 320 15.85 -0.14 0.68
C TYR A 320 14.98 0.36 1.84
N VAL A 321 15.59 0.84 2.93
CA VAL A 321 14.84 1.35 4.09
C VAL A 321 14.22 2.72 3.81
N ILE A 322 14.94 3.62 3.13
CA ILE A 322 14.47 4.98 2.85
C ILE A 322 13.35 4.97 1.79
N TYR A 323 13.40 4.09 0.80
CA TYR A 323 12.43 4.07 -0.30
C TYR A 323 10.94 4.05 0.14
N PRO A 324 10.47 3.07 0.94
CA PRO A 324 9.08 3.04 1.39
C PRO A 324 8.75 4.20 2.33
N LEU A 325 9.69 4.66 3.17
CA LEU A 325 9.50 5.81 4.07
C LEU A 325 9.32 7.13 3.30
N ALA A 326 10.13 7.35 2.26
CA ALA A 326 10.07 8.54 1.43
C ALA A 326 8.75 8.59 0.63
N LEU A 327 8.35 7.45 0.06
CA LEU A 327 7.05 7.33 -0.63
C LEU A 327 5.88 7.61 0.29
N PHE A 328 5.90 7.00 1.47
CA PHE A 328 4.86 7.16 2.46
C PHE A 328 4.76 8.61 2.95
N THR A 329 5.88 9.19 3.39
CA THR A 329 5.93 10.58 3.87
C THR A 329 5.48 11.57 2.79
N ASN A 330 5.98 11.44 1.56
CA ASN A 330 5.59 12.32 0.46
C ASN A 330 4.07 12.27 0.16
N ARG A 331 3.45 11.09 0.31
CA ARG A 331 2.00 10.97 0.14
C ARG A 331 1.21 11.60 1.27
N ILE A 332 1.62 11.37 2.52
CA ILE A 332 0.95 11.96 3.68
C ILE A 332 1.06 13.49 3.63
N THR A 333 2.24 14.03 3.36
CA THR A 333 2.45 15.49 3.20
C THR A 333 1.56 16.07 2.11
N LYS A 334 1.42 15.36 0.98
CA LYS A 334 0.55 15.81 -0.10
C LYS A 334 -0.93 15.84 0.31
N ILE A 335 -1.38 14.86 1.10
CA ILE A 335 -2.76 14.83 1.61
C ILE A 335 -2.99 15.98 2.59
N LEU A 336 -2.04 16.22 3.50
CA LEU A 336 -2.13 17.32 4.44
C LEU A 336 -2.29 18.67 3.69
N ASN A 337 -1.44 18.91 2.69
CA ASN A 337 -1.50 20.12 1.86
C ASN A 337 -2.75 20.22 0.94
N GLU A 338 -3.51 19.14 0.74
CA GLU A 338 -4.76 19.15 -0.03
C GLU A 338 -6.00 19.33 0.86
N VAL A 339 -5.85 19.13 2.18
CA VAL A 339 -6.92 19.21 3.18
C VAL A 339 -6.88 20.53 3.96
N GLU A 340 -5.68 21.08 4.20
CA GLU A 340 -5.44 22.45 4.68
C GLU A 340 -5.59 23.48 3.55
#